data_AF-A0A7U6Y5D4-F1
#
_entry.id   AF-A0A7U6Y5D4-F1
#
_cell.length_a   1.000
_cell.length_b   1.000
_cell.length_c   1.000
_cell.angle_alpha   90.00
_cell.angle_beta   90.00
_cell.angle_gamma   90.00
#
_symmetry.space_group_name_H-M   'P 1'
#
loop_
_entity.id
_entity.type
_entity.pdbx_description
1 polymer ?
#
loop_
_entity_poly.entity_id
_entity_poly.type
_entity_poly.pdbx_seq_one_letter_code
_entity_poly.pdbx_strand_id
1 'polypeptide(L)'
;MLNDPQAIISAVAGKPVRTDVAHGLKSASEKTGVSFEFLVAQATRESGLNPNAKAPTTSARGLFQFTSQTWLEMFKTNGAKYGQGDLAKKIRRNDDGVMEVGDDAARKTILGMRQDPEMSALMAAEYAKVNEKRLENRLGREVGPTEVYLAHFLGPNGAARFIGASDKSPGKEAAKLMPAAAKNNHSVFYEGSRPRTVAAVYDQVRKSIDGTIDRLNRASAVAEAPKPEAQPPQPDPQRIAAAQAEAEARHDMARQALASQLTPVSSSRDANMFDPSESQQFGNATPRVSMPMPPPLVRQPQPQAQAPDVGALEVLMRRVRLSFLG
;
A
#
# COMPACT_ATOMS: atom_id res chain seq x y z
N MET A 1 13.41 14.43 10.24
CA MET A 1 11.96 14.31 9.96
C MET A 1 11.76 12.91 9.40
N LEU A 2 11.20 11.99 10.19
CA LEU A 2 10.83 10.66 9.68
C LEU A 2 9.75 10.86 8.61
N ASN A 3 9.91 10.24 7.45
CA ASN A 3 8.99 10.36 6.32
C ASN A 3 7.53 10.22 6.79
N ASP A 4 6.70 11.20 6.48
CA ASP A 4 5.27 11.14 6.80
C ASP A 4 4.63 10.03 5.94
N PRO A 5 4.23 8.88 6.53
CA PRO A 5 3.64 7.78 5.78
C PRO A 5 2.36 8.23 5.06
N GLN A 6 1.62 9.20 5.60
CA GLN A 6 0.41 9.72 4.99
C GLN A 6 0.72 10.44 3.66
N ALA A 7 1.79 11.25 3.63
CA ALA A 7 2.21 11.97 2.44
C ALA A 7 2.63 11.03 1.31
N ILE A 8 3.43 10.00 1.61
CA ILE A 8 3.89 9.00 0.64
C ILE A 8 2.69 8.26 0.03
N ILE A 9 1.80 7.74 0.88
CA ILE A 9 0.63 7.00 0.38
C ILE A 9 -0.27 7.93 -0.44
N SER A 10 -0.49 9.17 0.00
CA SER A 10 -1.35 10.12 -0.72
C SER A 10 -0.80 10.46 -2.11
N ALA A 11 0.52 10.62 -2.24
CA ALA A 11 1.18 10.86 -3.52
C ALA A 11 0.99 9.66 -4.48
N VAL A 12 1.17 8.43 -4.00
CA VAL A 12 0.99 7.22 -4.81
C VAL A 12 -0.48 6.94 -5.15
N ALA A 13 -1.39 7.23 -4.22
CA ALA A 13 -2.83 7.04 -4.40
C ALA A 13 -3.48 8.13 -5.26
N GLY A 14 -2.81 9.27 -5.46
CA GLY A 14 -3.33 10.44 -6.18
C GLY A 14 -4.51 11.11 -5.47
N LYS A 15 -4.67 10.90 -4.16
CA LYS A 15 -5.73 11.47 -3.33
C LYS A 15 -5.30 11.52 -1.85
N PRO A 16 -5.86 12.44 -1.06
CA PRO A 16 -5.60 12.47 0.38
C PRO A 16 -6.03 11.17 1.06
N VAL A 17 -5.14 10.61 1.87
CA VAL A 17 -5.40 9.44 2.73
C VAL A 17 -5.62 9.94 4.16
N ARG A 18 -6.51 9.28 4.90
CA ARG A 18 -6.73 9.63 6.32
C ARG A 18 -5.49 9.30 7.15
N THR A 19 -5.16 10.15 8.11
CA THR A 19 -3.99 9.98 8.98
C THR A 19 -4.05 8.68 9.79
N ASP A 20 -5.23 8.32 10.31
CA ASP A 20 -5.43 7.07 11.07
C ASP A 20 -5.21 5.81 10.22
N VAL A 21 -5.51 5.86 8.92
CA VAL A 21 -5.20 4.77 7.98
C VAL A 21 -3.70 4.63 7.78
N ALA A 22 -2.99 5.72 7.54
CA ALA A 22 -1.53 5.69 7.37
C ALA A 22 -0.83 5.18 8.65
N HIS A 23 -1.24 5.67 9.82
CA HIS A 23 -0.71 5.23 11.10
C HIS A 23 -1.05 3.78 11.42
N GLY A 24 -2.28 3.33 11.16
CA GLY A 24 -2.70 1.94 11.39
C GLY A 24 -1.90 0.95 10.53
N LEU A 25 -1.65 1.28 9.26
CA LEU A 25 -0.83 0.47 8.36
C LEU A 25 0.64 0.42 8.82
N LYS A 26 1.21 1.56 9.24
CA LYS A 26 2.58 1.63 9.75
C LYS A 26 2.74 0.85 11.07
N SER A 27 1.83 1.06 12.02
CA SER A 27 1.81 0.33 13.29
C SER A 27 1.71 -1.18 13.09
N ALA A 28 0.83 -1.62 12.18
CA ALA A 28 0.71 -3.05 11.86
C ALA A 28 1.99 -3.63 11.24
N SER A 29 2.65 -2.87 10.36
CA SER A 29 3.95 -3.26 9.80
C SER A 29 4.99 -3.46 10.90
N GLU A 30 5.17 -2.47 11.77
CA GLU A 30 6.13 -2.49 12.88
C GLU A 30 5.86 -3.63 13.86
N LYS A 31 4.60 -3.88 14.21
CA LYS A 31 4.22 -4.90 15.20
C LYS A 31 4.32 -6.33 14.66
N THR A 32 4.22 -6.53 13.35
CA THR A 32 4.11 -7.88 12.76
C THR A 32 5.32 -8.31 11.94
N GLY A 33 6.12 -7.35 11.48
CA GLY A 33 7.22 -7.55 10.53
C GLY A 33 6.80 -7.65 9.07
N VAL A 34 5.50 -7.52 8.75
CA VAL A 34 5.03 -7.47 7.35
C VAL A 34 5.36 -6.10 6.77
N SER A 35 5.86 -6.04 5.53
CA SER A 35 6.19 -4.78 4.86
C SER A 35 5.03 -3.80 4.84
N PHE A 36 5.34 -2.54 5.17
CA PHE A 36 4.40 -1.43 5.09
C PHE A 36 3.86 -1.25 3.67
N GLU A 37 4.73 -1.33 2.67
CA GLU A 37 4.41 -1.20 1.26
C GLU A 37 3.44 -2.30 0.81
N PHE A 38 3.65 -3.53 1.27
CA PHE A 38 2.72 -4.63 0.99
C PHE A 38 1.33 -4.36 1.59
N LEU A 39 1.25 -3.94 2.85
CA LEU A 39 -0.02 -3.61 3.50
C LEU A 39 -0.75 -2.46 2.80
N VAL A 40 -0.02 -1.43 2.37
CA VAL A 40 -0.57 -0.32 1.58
C VAL A 40 -1.05 -0.81 0.21
N ALA A 41 -0.27 -1.62 -0.50
CA ALA A 41 -0.62 -2.16 -1.80
C ALA A 41 -1.88 -3.04 -1.73
N GLN A 42 -1.97 -3.89 -0.71
CA GLN A 42 -3.12 -4.72 -0.44
C GLN A 42 -4.36 -3.86 -0.10
N ALA A 43 -4.26 -2.94 0.86
CA ALA A 43 -5.39 -2.07 1.24
C ALA A 43 -5.85 -1.17 0.07
N THR A 44 -4.93 -0.73 -0.79
CA THR A 44 -5.24 0.01 -2.02
C THR A 44 -6.06 -0.85 -2.97
N ARG A 45 -5.67 -2.13 -3.16
CA ARG A 45 -6.39 -3.06 -4.03
C ARG A 45 -7.75 -3.45 -3.47
N GLU A 46 -7.86 -3.67 -2.16
CA GLU A 46 -9.08 -4.15 -1.51
C GLU A 46 -10.13 -3.05 -1.28
N SER A 47 -9.73 -1.83 -0.95
CA SER A 47 -10.69 -0.79 -0.59
C SER A 47 -10.39 0.58 -1.19
N GLY A 48 -9.29 0.71 -1.93
CA GLY A 48 -8.75 2.01 -2.29
C GLY A 48 -8.39 2.84 -1.06
N LEU A 49 -7.92 2.18 0.01
CA LEU A 49 -7.59 2.78 1.31
C LEU A 49 -8.80 3.37 2.06
N ASN A 50 -10.01 2.87 1.79
CA ASN A 50 -11.22 3.30 2.49
C ASN A 50 -11.53 2.36 3.68
N PRO A 51 -11.32 2.79 4.94
CA PRO A 51 -11.59 1.95 6.11
C PRO A 51 -13.08 1.71 6.34
N ASN A 52 -13.95 2.47 5.68
CA ASN A 52 -15.40 2.30 5.71
C ASN A 52 -15.95 1.56 4.48
N ALA A 53 -15.08 0.98 3.64
CA ALA A 53 -15.51 0.26 2.45
C ALA A 53 -16.45 -0.90 2.80
N LYS A 54 -17.53 -1.02 2.02
CA LYS A 54 -18.58 -2.02 2.18
C LYS A 54 -18.79 -2.72 0.84
N ALA A 55 -18.50 -4.02 0.76
CA ALA A 55 -18.91 -4.79 -0.40
C ALA A 55 -20.44 -4.84 -0.49
N PRO A 56 -21.01 -4.72 -1.70
CA PRO A 56 -22.46 -4.69 -1.91
C PRO A 56 -23.13 -6.07 -1.76
N THR A 57 -22.41 -7.13 -2.11
CA THR A 57 -22.96 -8.50 -2.21
C THR A 57 -22.45 -9.45 -1.13
N THR A 58 -21.52 -8.99 -0.29
CA THR A 58 -20.88 -9.84 0.72
C THR A 58 -20.80 -9.12 2.05
N SER A 59 -20.49 -9.87 3.11
CA SER A 59 -20.25 -9.28 4.43
C SER A 59 -18.92 -8.53 4.54
N ALA A 60 -18.12 -8.43 3.46
CA ALA A 60 -16.82 -7.79 3.48
C ALA A 60 -16.88 -6.30 3.89
N ARG A 61 -15.99 -5.91 4.80
CA ARG A 61 -15.89 -4.56 5.37
C ARG A 61 -14.44 -4.18 5.60
N GLY A 62 -14.15 -2.88 5.59
CA GLY A 62 -12.86 -2.34 6.04
C GLY A 62 -11.80 -2.22 4.98
N LEU A 63 -10.58 -1.83 5.40
CA LEU A 63 -9.43 -1.64 4.53
C LEU A 63 -9.10 -2.88 3.70
N PHE A 64 -9.23 -4.06 4.31
CA PHE A 64 -8.85 -5.36 3.76
C PHE A 64 -10.04 -6.27 3.44
N GLN A 65 -11.25 -5.70 3.38
CA GLN A 65 -12.47 -6.39 2.95
C GLN A 65 -12.72 -7.77 3.63
N PHE A 66 -12.42 -7.86 4.94
CA PHE A 66 -12.67 -9.09 5.68
C PHE A 66 -14.17 -9.45 5.72
N THR A 67 -14.53 -10.66 5.29
CA THR A 67 -15.85 -11.23 5.57
C THR A 67 -16.04 -11.47 7.06
N SER A 68 -17.29 -11.60 7.52
CA SER A 68 -17.56 -11.83 8.95
C SER A 68 -16.90 -13.11 9.47
N GLN A 69 -16.93 -14.20 8.69
CA GLN A 69 -16.36 -15.49 9.13
C GLN A 69 -14.84 -15.44 9.22
N THR A 70 -14.16 -14.94 8.19
CA THR A 70 -12.69 -14.84 8.25
C THR A 70 -12.24 -13.85 9.32
N TRP A 71 -12.99 -12.75 9.53
CA TRP A 71 -12.68 -11.83 10.61
C TRP A 71 -12.75 -12.51 11.98
N LEU A 72 -13.85 -13.23 12.26
CA LEU A 72 -13.99 -13.92 13.54
C LEU A 72 -12.88 -14.97 13.74
N GLU A 73 -12.47 -15.67 12.69
CA GLU A 73 -11.32 -16.59 12.73
C GLU A 73 -10.01 -15.89 13.12
N MET A 74 -9.68 -14.82 12.38
CA MET A 74 -8.45 -14.07 12.61
C MET A 74 -8.44 -13.41 13.98
N PHE A 75 -9.57 -12.84 14.38
CA PHE A 75 -9.74 -12.17 15.67
C PHE A 75 -9.69 -13.16 16.83
N LYS A 76 -10.30 -14.35 16.70
CA LYS A 76 -10.18 -15.41 17.70
C LYS A 76 -8.73 -15.81 17.91
N THR A 77 -7.98 -15.96 16.81
CA THR A 77 -6.61 -16.46 16.82
C THR A 77 -5.60 -15.42 17.30
N ASN A 78 -5.78 -14.16 16.90
CA ASN A 78 -4.76 -13.12 17.06
C ASN A 78 -5.21 -11.94 17.93
N GLY A 79 -6.49 -11.78 18.23
CA GLY A 79 -7.01 -10.61 18.96
C GLY A 79 -6.33 -10.41 20.32
N ALA A 80 -6.01 -11.51 21.03
CA ALA A 80 -5.29 -11.46 22.30
C ALA A 80 -3.90 -10.80 22.19
N LYS A 81 -3.18 -10.98 21.07
CA LYS A 81 -1.87 -10.37 20.83
C LYS A 81 -1.92 -8.84 20.81
N TYR A 82 -3.11 -8.28 20.53
CA TYR A 82 -3.33 -6.85 20.32
C TYR A 82 -4.35 -6.28 21.32
N GLY A 83 -4.40 -6.84 22.54
CA GLY A 83 -5.21 -6.30 23.64
C GLY A 83 -6.69 -6.65 23.58
N GLN A 84 -7.14 -7.50 22.66
CA GLN A 84 -8.55 -7.90 22.49
C GLN A 84 -8.85 -9.30 23.03
N GLY A 85 -8.08 -9.76 24.04
CA GLY A 85 -8.16 -11.13 24.54
C GLY A 85 -9.55 -11.51 25.05
N ASP A 86 -10.22 -10.63 25.78
CA ASP A 86 -11.54 -10.92 26.35
C ASP A 86 -12.63 -11.00 25.29
N LEU A 87 -12.55 -10.18 24.24
CA LEU A 87 -13.43 -10.29 23.09
C LEU A 87 -13.13 -11.55 22.26
N ALA A 88 -11.86 -11.89 22.06
CA ALA A 88 -11.44 -13.08 21.30
C ALA A 88 -11.94 -14.39 21.94
N LYS A 89 -11.93 -14.48 23.28
CA LYS A 89 -12.45 -15.61 24.05
C LYS A 89 -13.95 -15.85 23.84
N LYS A 90 -14.71 -14.80 23.53
CA LYS A 90 -16.17 -14.90 23.25
C LYS A 90 -16.49 -15.53 21.90
N ILE A 91 -15.49 -15.70 21.03
CA ILE A 91 -15.66 -16.32 19.72
C ILE A 91 -15.48 -17.83 19.85
N ARG A 92 -16.48 -18.59 19.41
CA ARG A 92 -16.46 -20.06 19.36
C ARG A 92 -16.64 -20.56 17.93
N ARG A 93 -16.10 -21.74 17.66
CA ARG A 93 -16.39 -22.51 16.46
C ARG A 93 -17.45 -23.55 16.84
N ASN A 94 -18.54 -23.62 16.08
CA ASN A 94 -19.58 -24.63 16.29
C ASN A 94 -19.21 -25.97 15.63
N ASP A 95 -20.08 -26.98 15.78
CA ASP A 95 -19.85 -28.32 15.24
C ASP A 95 -19.79 -28.35 13.70
N ASP A 96 -20.48 -27.41 13.03
CA ASP A 96 -20.43 -27.21 11.57
C ASP A 96 -19.18 -26.46 11.11
N GLY A 97 -18.29 -26.08 12.04
CA GLY A 97 -17.08 -25.32 11.76
C GLY A 97 -17.29 -23.82 11.56
N VAL A 98 -18.48 -23.29 11.83
CA VAL A 98 -18.82 -21.86 11.70
C VAL A 98 -18.39 -21.08 12.94
N MET A 99 -17.79 -19.90 12.72
CA MET A 99 -17.40 -18.99 13.79
C MET A 99 -18.58 -18.15 14.26
N GLU A 100 -18.82 -18.09 15.56
CA GLU A 100 -19.94 -17.39 16.16
C GLU A 100 -19.59 -16.75 17.51
N VAL A 101 -20.40 -15.77 17.91
CA VAL A 101 -20.31 -15.04 19.17
C VAL A 101 -21.72 -15.01 19.74
N GLY A 102 -21.92 -15.60 20.92
CA GLY A 102 -23.27 -15.75 21.50
C GLY A 102 -23.87 -14.44 22.02
N ASP A 103 -23.03 -13.51 22.45
CA ASP A 103 -23.45 -12.18 22.91
C ASP A 103 -23.51 -11.19 21.74
N ASP A 104 -24.70 -10.67 21.45
CA ASP A 104 -24.94 -9.77 20.32
C ASP A 104 -24.16 -8.45 20.41
N ALA A 105 -24.01 -7.92 21.63
CA ALA A 105 -23.24 -6.70 21.86
C ALA A 105 -21.75 -6.93 21.54
N ALA A 106 -21.15 -7.99 22.08
CA ALA A 106 -19.79 -8.37 21.73
C ALA A 106 -19.64 -8.68 20.24
N ARG A 107 -20.61 -9.38 19.63
CA ARG A 107 -20.57 -9.69 18.20
C ARG A 107 -20.51 -8.42 17.36
N LYS A 108 -21.32 -7.41 17.68
CA LYS A 108 -21.32 -6.11 17.00
C LYS A 108 -19.98 -5.40 17.16
N THR A 109 -19.43 -5.37 18.37
CA THR A 109 -18.12 -4.77 18.67
C THR A 109 -17.00 -5.43 17.87
N ILE A 110 -16.90 -6.77 17.94
CA ILE A 110 -15.88 -7.54 17.24
C ILE A 110 -15.97 -7.30 15.73
N LEU A 111 -17.17 -7.45 15.13
CA LEU A 111 -17.33 -7.27 13.68
C LEU A 111 -17.11 -5.82 13.22
N GLY A 112 -17.33 -4.83 14.10
CA GLY A 112 -17.12 -3.42 13.83
C GLY A 112 -15.64 -3.05 13.70
N MET A 113 -14.76 -3.74 14.43
CA MET A 113 -13.30 -3.52 14.36
C MET A 113 -12.68 -3.81 12.98
N ARG A 114 -13.42 -4.41 12.04
CA ARG A 114 -13.00 -4.46 10.62
C ARG A 114 -12.77 -3.09 10.01
N GLN A 115 -13.50 -2.08 10.48
CA GLN A 115 -13.41 -0.71 10.02
C GLN A 115 -12.42 0.14 10.84
N ASP A 116 -11.88 -0.42 11.93
CA ASP A 116 -10.77 0.19 12.65
C ASP A 116 -9.48 -0.01 11.84
N PRO A 117 -8.79 1.06 11.40
CA PRO A 117 -7.66 0.92 10.49
C PRO A 117 -6.51 0.07 11.04
N GLU A 118 -6.17 0.23 12.32
CA GLU A 118 -5.07 -0.48 12.95
C GLU A 118 -5.41 -1.96 13.16
N MET A 119 -6.54 -2.29 13.80
CA MET A 119 -6.96 -3.67 14.01
C MET A 119 -7.16 -4.41 12.69
N SER A 120 -7.73 -3.75 11.67
CA SER A 120 -7.88 -4.33 10.33
C SER A 120 -6.52 -4.65 9.70
N ALA A 121 -5.55 -3.74 9.81
CA ALA A 121 -4.20 -3.94 9.31
C ALA A 121 -3.42 -5.02 10.07
N LEU A 122 -3.56 -5.10 11.39
CA LEU A 122 -2.96 -6.15 12.21
C LEU A 122 -3.48 -7.54 11.83
N MET A 123 -4.79 -7.69 11.66
CA MET A 123 -5.37 -8.96 11.22
C MET A 123 -4.95 -9.30 9.78
N ALA A 124 -4.84 -8.32 8.88
CA ALA A 124 -4.37 -8.54 7.52
C ALA A 124 -2.92 -9.00 7.47
N ALA A 125 -2.04 -8.38 8.26
CA ALA A 125 -0.65 -8.75 8.37
C ALA A 125 -0.48 -10.18 8.92
N GLU A 126 -1.20 -10.55 9.98
CA GLU A 126 -1.18 -11.93 10.50
C GLU A 126 -1.68 -12.94 9.46
N TYR A 127 -2.71 -12.57 8.69
CA TYR A 127 -3.22 -13.44 7.63
C TYR A 127 -2.21 -13.59 6.48
N ALA A 128 -1.48 -12.52 6.14
CA ALA A 128 -0.42 -12.55 5.14
C ALA A 128 0.71 -13.52 5.56
N LYS A 129 1.22 -13.40 6.79
CA LYS A 129 2.28 -14.28 7.34
C LYS A 129 1.88 -15.76 7.28
N VAL A 130 0.65 -16.07 7.68
CA VAL A 130 0.14 -17.45 7.65
C VAL A 130 0.08 -17.96 6.21
N ASN A 131 -0.37 -17.14 5.27
CA ASN A 131 -0.48 -17.53 3.86
C ASN A 131 0.88 -17.66 3.17
N GLU A 132 1.79 -16.72 3.39
CA GLU A 132 3.18 -16.74 2.93
C GLU A 132 3.81 -18.08 3.29
N LYS A 133 3.90 -18.37 4.59
CA LYS A 133 4.57 -19.58 5.05
C LYS A 133 3.90 -20.88 4.60
N ARG A 134 2.59 -20.87 4.41
CA ARG A 134 1.88 -22.03 3.84
C ARG A 134 2.17 -22.22 2.37
N LEU A 135 2.39 -21.13 1.65
CA LEU A 135 2.72 -21.16 0.24
C LEU A 135 4.17 -21.60 0.07
N GLU A 136 5.10 -21.09 0.88
CA GLU A 136 6.50 -21.52 0.91
C GLU A 136 6.62 -23.01 1.18
N ASN A 137 5.93 -23.52 2.21
CA ASN A 137 5.91 -24.96 2.51
C ASN A 137 5.38 -25.82 1.35
N ARG A 138 4.56 -25.26 0.46
CA ARG A 138 4.01 -25.97 -0.70
C ARG A 138 4.88 -25.88 -1.94
N LEU A 139 5.60 -24.77 -2.10
CA LEU A 139 6.45 -24.51 -3.25
C LEU A 139 7.90 -24.94 -3.02
N GLY A 140 8.33 -25.11 -1.77
CA GLY A 140 9.71 -25.45 -1.42
C GLY A 140 10.68 -24.29 -1.65
N ARG A 141 10.19 -23.05 -1.69
CA ARG A 141 10.99 -21.81 -1.84
C ARG A 141 10.28 -20.63 -1.18
N GLU A 142 11.03 -19.58 -0.94
CA GLU A 142 10.48 -18.27 -0.55
C GLU A 142 9.51 -17.73 -1.61
N VAL A 143 8.57 -16.90 -1.18
CA VAL A 143 7.51 -16.35 -2.02
C VAL A 143 7.47 -14.82 -1.98
N GLY A 144 7.09 -14.21 -3.10
CA GLY A 144 7.01 -12.76 -3.21
C GLY A 144 5.64 -12.16 -2.83
N PRO A 145 5.53 -10.82 -2.72
CA PRO A 145 4.29 -10.12 -2.36
C PRO A 145 3.08 -10.50 -3.24
N THR A 146 3.30 -10.60 -4.55
CA THR A 146 2.27 -11.07 -5.51
C THR A 146 1.75 -12.45 -5.18
N GLU A 147 2.62 -13.37 -4.77
CA GLU A 147 2.27 -14.76 -4.47
C GLU A 147 1.55 -14.87 -3.12
N VAL A 148 2.01 -14.12 -2.11
CA VAL A 148 1.30 -13.96 -0.82
C VAL A 148 -0.12 -13.44 -1.06
N TYR A 149 -0.28 -12.46 -1.94
CA TYR A 149 -1.59 -11.93 -2.30
C TYR A 149 -2.45 -12.93 -3.09
N LEU A 150 -1.86 -13.72 -4.00
CA LEU A 150 -2.58 -14.82 -4.65
C LEU A 150 -3.07 -15.85 -3.64
N ALA A 151 -2.30 -16.13 -2.58
CA ALA A 151 -2.72 -17.01 -1.49
C ALA A 151 -3.86 -16.42 -0.66
N HIS A 152 -3.87 -15.10 -0.43
CA HIS A 152 -5.02 -14.41 0.16
C HIS A 152 -6.30 -14.65 -0.66
N PHE A 153 -6.19 -14.50 -1.98
CA PHE A 153 -7.33 -14.58 -2.89
C PHE A 153 -7.83 -16.01 -3.12
N LEU A 154 -6.94 -16.90 -3.55
CA LEU A 154 -7.25 -18.27 -3.98
C LEU A 154 -7.16 -19.30 -2.85
N GLY A 155 -6.74 -18.88 -1.66
CA GLY A 155 -6.23 -19.75 -0.62
C GLY A 155 -4.84 -20.31 -0.99
N PRO A 156 -4.05 -20.80 -0.02
CA PRO A 156 -2.67 -21.23 -0.24
C PRO A 156 -2.55 -22.43 -1.21
N ASN A 157 -3.59 -23.28 -1.27
CA ASN A 157 -3.61 -24.42 -2.19
C ASN A 157 -3.97 -24.01 -3.61
N GLY A 158 -4.94 -23.09 -3.74
CA GLY A 158 -5.27 -22.50 -5.03
C GLY A 158 -4.07 -21.75 -5.58
N ALA A 159 -3.44 -20.90 -4.78
CA ALA A 159 -2.24 -20.17 -5.17
C ALA A 159 -1.10 -21.10 -5.61
N ALA A 160 -0.75 -22.13 -4.84
CA ALA A 160 0.29 -23.08 -5.26
C ALA A 160 -0.02 -23.75 -6.61
N ARG A 161 -1.28 -24.18 -6.82
CA ARG A 161 -1.73 -24.73 -8.11
C ARG A 161 -1.69 -23.70 -9.24
N PHE A 162 -2.04 -22.46 -8.93
CA PHE A 162 -2.03 -21.35 -9.89
C PHE A 162 -0.62 -20.99 -10.33
N ILE A 163 0.30 -20.84 -9.37
CA ILE A 163 1.72 -20.52 -9.59
C ILE A 163 2.38 -21.64 -10.39
N GLY A 164 2.19 -22.91 -10.00
CA GLY A 164 2.73 -24.03 -10.78
C GLY A 164 2.16 -24.11 -12.20
N ALA A 165 0.93 -23.65 -12.44
CA ALA A 165 0.37 -23.54 -13.79
C ALA A 165 0.91 -22.32 -14.56
N SER A 166 1.29 -21.25 -13.87
CA SER A 166 1.95 -20.09 -14.48
C SER A 166 3.29 -20.48 -15.10
N ASP A 167 4.03 -21.35 -14.42
CA ASP A 167 5.33 -21.85 -14.90
C ASP A 167 5.17 -22.86 -16.05
N LYS A 168 4.23 -23.81 -15.90
CA LYS A 168 4.12 -24.97 -16.81
C LYS A 168 3.14 -24.76 -17.97
N SER A 169 2.16 -23.88 -17.81
CA SER A 169 1.05 -23.73 -18.75
C SER A 169 0.48 -22.29 -18.75
N PRO A 170 1.33 -21.26 -18.98
CA PRO A 170 0.95 -19.85 -18.85
C PRO A 170 -0.22 -19.45 -19.77
N GLY A 171 -0.37 -20.11 -20.93
CA GLY A 171 -1.43 -19.87 -21.91
C GLY A 171 -2.78 -20.50 -21.57
N LYS A 172 -2.88 -21.35 -20.54
CA LYS A 172 -4.16 -21.99 -20.16
C LYS A 172 -5.14 -20.95 -19.64
N GLU A 173 -6.43 -21.14 -19.91
CA GLU A 173 -7.48 -20.29 -19.35
C GLU A 173 -7.51 -20.39 -17.82
N ALA A 174 -7.31 -19.26 -17.14
CA ALA A 174 -7.28 -19.19 -15.68
C ALA A 174 -8.62 -19.61 -15.06
N ALA A 175 -9.74 -19.29 -15.73
CA ALA A 175 -11.07 -19.63 -15.28
C ALA A 175 -11.33 -21.15 -15.24
N LYS A 176 -10.73 -21.91 -16.17
CA LYS A 176 -10.80 -23.38 -16.17
C LYS A 176 -9.98 -23.98 -15.01
N LEU A 177 -8.89 -23.32 -14.61
CA LEU A 177 -8.06 -23.76 -13.49
C LEU A 177 -8.68 -23.43 -12.13
N MET A 178 -9.39 -22.29 -12.04
CA MET A 178 -9.97 -21.75 -10.82
C MET A 178 -11.46 -21.41 -10.98
N PRO A 179 -12.33 -22.40 -11.26
CA PRO A 179 -13.73 -22.12 -11.62
C PRO A 179 -14.51 -21.42 -10.50
N ALA A 180 -14.30 -21.83 -9.24
CA ALA A 180 -14.95 -21.21 -8.09
C ALA A 180 -14.54 -19.73 -7.91
N ALA A 181 -13.25 -19.43 -8.07
CA ALA A 181 -12.76 -18.05 -8.01
C ALA A 181 -13.26 -17.24 -9.22
N ALA A 182 -13.23 -17.82 -10.42
CA ALA A 182 -13.70 -17.16 -11.64
C ALA A 182 -15.18 -16.77 -11.58
N LYS A 183 -16.03 -17.63 -11.00
CA LYS A 183 -17.45 -17.37 -10.80
C LYS A 183 -17.71 -16.09 -9.98
N ASN A 184 -16.92 -15.89 -8.93
CA ASN A 184 -17.14 -14.77 -8.00
C ASN A 184 -16.32 -13.52 -8.36
N ASN A 185 -15.39 -13.62 -9.32
CA ASN A 185 -14.39 -12.59 -9.60
C ASN A 185 -14.20 -12.39 -11.10
N HIS A 186 -15.31 -12.17 -11.81
CA HIS A 186 -15.33 -12.14 -13.26
C HIS A 186 -14.33 -11.14 -13.87
N SER A 187 -14.22 -9.94 -13.30
CA SER A 187 -13.29 -8.90 -13.76
C SER A 187 -11.80 -9.25 -13.64
N VAL A 188 -11.45 -10.24 -12.81
CA VAL A 188 -10.09 -10.77 -12.69
C VAL A 188 -9.84 -11.82 -13.75
N PHE A 189 -10.78 -12.75 -13.95
CA PHE A 189 -10.60 -13.93 -14.80
C PHE A 189 -11.01 -13.72 -16.26
N TYR A 190 -11.72 -12.64 -16.58
CA TYR A 190 -12.26 -12.37 -17.91
C TYR A 190 -12.04 -10.91 -18.34
N GLU A 191 -11.99 -10.70 -19.65
CA GLU A 191 -12.12 -9.40 -20.30
C GLU A 191 -13.37 -9.44 -21.19
N GLY A 192 -14.43 -8.74 -20.77
CA GLY A 192 -15.76 -9.03 -21.32
C GLY A 192 -16.10 -10.50 -21.09
N SER A 193 -16.53 -11.23 -22.12
CA SER A 193 -16.77 -12.67 -22.07
C SER A 193 -15.51 -13.53 -22.29
N ARG A 194 -14.38 -12.93 -22.67
CA ARG A 194 -13.18 -13.67 -23.06
C ARG A 194 -12.37 -14.08 -21.82
N PRO A 195 -12.07 -15.37 -21.61
CA PRO A 195 -11.27 -15.80 -20.47
C PRO A 195 -9.82 -15.32 -20.62
N ARG A 196 -9.25 -14.84 -19.51
CA ARG A 196 -7.82 -14.53 -19.42
C ARG A 196 -7.00 -15.80 -19.22
N THR A 197 -5.77 -15.77 -19.68
CA THR A 197 -4.79 -16.84 -19.44
C THR A 197 -4.26 -16.77 -18.00
N VAL A 198 -3.64 -17.86 -17.52
CA VAL A 198 -2.97 -17.89 -16.22
C VAL A 198 -1.92 -16.77 -16.11
N ALA A 199 -1.08 -16.60 -17.13
CA ALA A 199 -0.08 -15.54 -17.17
C ALA A 199 -0.71 -14.15 -17.12
N ALA A 200 -1.80 -13.91 -17.87
CA ALA A 200 -2.45 -12.60 -17.88
C ALA A 200 -3.05 -12.24 -16.51
N VAL A 201 -3.63 -13.21 -15.80
CA VAL A 201 -4.15 -12.99 -14.43
C VAL A 201 -2.99 -12.79 -13.46
N TYR A 202 -1.92 -13.57 -13.54
CA TYR A 202 -0.73 -13.39 -12.71
C TYR A 202 -0.14 -11.98 -12.89
N ASP A 203 0.08 -11.55 -14.13
CA ASP A 203 0.63 -10.23 -14.46
C ASP A 203 -0.28 -9.10 -13.99
N GLN A 204 -1.59 -9.26 -14.04
CA GLN A 204 -2.52 -8.27 -13.52
C GLN A 204 -2.39 -8.12 -12.00
N VAL A 205 -2.23 -9.22 -11.27
CA VAL A 205 -1.99 -9.18 -9.82
C VAL A 205 -0.64 -8.54 -9.54
N ARG A 206 0.41 -8.97 -10.23
CA ARG A 206 1.76 -8.44 -10.12
C ARG A 206 1.83 -6.94 -10.33
N LYS A 207 1.23 -6.44 -11.43
CA LYS A 207 1.16 -4.99 -11.72
C LYS A 207 0.42 -4.20 -10.63
N SER A 208 -0.53 -4.83 -9.95
CA SER A 208 -1.28 -4.20 -8.87
C SER A 208 -0.51 -4.17 -7.55
N ILE A 209 0.12 -5.28 -7.17
CA ILE A 209 0.80 -5.41 -5.87
C ILE A 209 2.22 -4.85 -5.98
N ASP A 210 3.11 -5.55 -6.68
CA ASP A 210 4.51 -5.15 -6.85
C ASP A 210 4.59 -3.76 -7.50
N GLY A 211 3.75 -3.48 -8.50
CA GLY A 211 3.74 -2.15 -9.14
C GLY A 211 3.35 -1.02 -8.18
N THR A 212 2.55 -1.28 -7.15
CA THR A 212 2.24 -0.29 -6.10
C THR A 212 3.38 -0.16 -5.10
N ILE A 213 3.99 -1.29 -4.70
CA ILE A 213 5.18 -1.32 -3.85
C ILE A 213 6.32 -0.51 -4.49
N ASP A 214 6.60 -0.73 -5.78
CA ASP A 214 7.61 0.02 -6.52
C ASP A 214 7.36 1.53 -6.54
N ARG A 215 6.08 1.94 -6.65
CA ARG A 215 5.71 3.37 -6.59
C ARG A 215 5.93 3.95 -5.20
N LEU A 216 5.60 3.19 -4.14
CA LEU A 216 5.85 3.60 -2.76
C LEU A 216 7.34 3.74 -2.49
N ASN A 217 8.15 2.76 -2.88
CA ASN A 217 9.60 2.80 -2.73
C ASN A 217 10.22 4.02 -3.45
N ARG A 218 9.79 4.30 -4.69
CA ARG A 218 10.23 5.51 -5.41
C ARG A 218 9.80 6.80 -4.72
N ALA A 219 8.57 6.86 -4.22
CA ALA A 219 8.07 8.04 -3.51
C ALA A 219 8.83 8.28 -2.20
N SER A 220 9.14 7.22 -1.44
CA SER A 220 9.97 7.28 -0.24
C SER A 220 11.38 7.77 -0.57
N ALA A 221 12.02 7.22 -1.61
CA ALA A 221 13.35 7.65 -2.04
C ALA A 221 13.40 9.13 -2.45
N VAL A 222 12.35 9.64 -3.12
CA VAL A 222 12.24 11.07 -3.47
C VAL A 222 12.03 11.94 -2.23
N ALA A 223 11.29 11.45 -1.22
CA ALA A 223 11.08 12.16 0.03
C ALA A 223 12.35 12.22 0.90
N GLU A 224 13.19 11.18 0.83
CA GLU A 224 14.47 11.08 1.54
C GLU A 224 15.63 11.79 0.85
N ALA A 225 15.53 12.00 -0.47
CA ALA A 225 16.56 12.73 -1.21
C ALA A 225 16.78 14.12 -0.57
N PRO A 226 18.03 14.52 -0.31
CA PRO A 226 18.30 15.87 0.16
C PRO A 226 17.67 16.84 -0.82
N LYS A 227 16.85 17.76 -0.31
CA LYS A 227 16.38 18.89 -1.11
C LYS A 227 17.62 19.49 -1.78
N PRO A 228 17.62 19.77 -3.09
CA PRO A 228 18.73 20.49 -3.70
C PRO A 228 18.99 21.70 -2.81
N GLU A 229 20.18 21.80 -2.23
CA GLU A 229 20.60 23.04 -1.61
C GLU A 229 20.31 24.11 -2.65
N ALA A 230 19.49 25.11 -2.29
CA ALA A 230 19.31 26.26 -3.13
C ALA A 230 20.73 26.71 -3.48
N GLN A 231 21.09 26.68 -4.78
CA GLN A 231 22.37 27.24 -5.20
C GLN A 231 22.48 28.59 -4.50
N PRO A 232 23.54 28.84 -3.70
CA PRO A 232 23.69 30.13 -3.06
C PRO A 232 23.51 31.17 -4.16
N PRO A 233 22.72 32.24 -3.93
CA PRO A 233 22.39 33.20 -4.96
C PRO A 233 23.68 33.54 -5.70
N GLN A 234 23.70 33.35 -7.02
CA GLN A 234 24.89 33.65 -7.80
C GLN A 234 25.31 35.06 -7.42
N PRO A 235 26.56 35.27 -6.94
CA PRO A 235 26.97 36.59 -6.50
C PRO A 235 26.75 37.55 -7.66
N ASP A 236 26.15 38.70 -7.36
CA ASP A 236 25.84 39.75 -8.34
C ASP A 236 27.05 39.95 -9.28
N PRO A 237 26.89 39.88 -10.62
CA PRO A 237 28.00 40.04 -11.55
C PRO A 237 28.84 41.29 -11.29
N GLN A 238 28.23 42.35 -10.75
CA GLN A 238 28.94 43.57 -10.36
C GLN A 238 29.81 43.37 -9.12
N ARG A 239 29.35 42.57 -8.15
CA ARG A 239 30.15 42.18 -6.98
C ARG A 239 31.25 41.20 -7.36
N ILE A 240 31.02 40.31 -8.32
CA ILE A 240 32.07 39.44 -8.86
C ILE A 240 33.15 40.28 -9.54
N ALA A 241 32.77 41.21 -10.41
CA ALA A 241 33.72 42.08 -11.10
C ALA A 241 34.53 42.96 -10.11
N ALA A 242 33.87 43.52 -9.10
CA ALA A 242 34.55 44.31 -8.06
C ALA A 242 35.51 43.44 -7.22
N ALA A 243 35.08 42.25 -6.82
CA ALA A 243 35.93 41.32 -6.07
C ALA A 243 37.10 40.80 -6.92
N GLN A 244 36.91 40.61 -8.22
CA GLN A 244 37.97 40.21 -9.15
C GLN A 244 38.99 41.34 -9.34
N ALA A 245 38.55 42.58 -9.50
CA ALA A 245 39.45 43.73 -9.58
C ALA A 245 40.25 43.95 -8.28
N GLU A 246 39.61 43.80 -7.12
CA GLU A 246 40.30 43.84 -5.82
C GLU A 246 41.26 42.66 -5.65
N ALA A 247 40.86 41.46 -6.10
CA ALA A 247 41.70 40.27 -6.05
C ALA A 247 42.91 40.44 -6.96
N GLU A 248 42.76 40.96 -8.18
CA GLU A 248 43.85 41.24 -9.11
C GLU A 248 44.83 42.27 -8.52
N ALA A 249 44.33 43.36 -7.94
CA ALA A 249 45.18 44.35 -7.27
C ALA A 249 45.96 43.72 -6.09
N ARG A 250 45.29 42.88 -5.28
CA ARG A 250 45.94 42.14 -4.19
C ARG A 250 46.91 41.08 -4.72
N HIS A 251 46.62 40.45 -5.86
CA HIS A 251 47.47 39.43 -6.47
C HIS A 251 48.72 40.03 -7.09
N ASP A 252 48.65 41.25 -7.64
CA ASP A 252 49.81 41.98 -8.14
C ASP A 252 50.71 42.42 -6.98
N MET A 253 50.12 42.93 -5.89
CA MET A 253 50.87 43.20 -4.65
C MET A 253 51.47 41.93 -4.05
N ALA A 254 50.71 40.84 -4.02
CA ALA A 254 51.20 39.56 -3.54
C ALA A 254 52.24 38.93 -4.46
N ARG A 255 52.19 39.12 -5.77
CA ARG A 255 53.24 38.70 -6.72
C ARG A 255 54.54 39.46 -6.49
N GLN A 256 54.45 40.77 -6.25
CA GLN A 256 55.61 41.56 -5.85
C GLN A 256 56.20 41.07 -4.51
N ALA A 257 55.34 40.70 -3.55
CA ALA A 257 55.77 40.18 -2.25
C ALA A 257 56.33 38.74 -2.32
N LEU A 258 55.72 37.85 -3.12
CA LEU A 258 56.04 36.42 -3.21
C LEU A 258 57.22 36.14 -4.16
N ALA A 259 57.50 37.02 -5.13
CA ALA A 259 58.78 37.03 -5.84
C ALA A 259 59.98 37.19 -4.89
N SER A 260 59.74 37.67 -3.65
CA SER A 260 60.78 37.83 -2.64
C SER A 260 61.01 36.59 -1.77
N GLN A 261 60.11 35.58 -1.77
CA GLN A 261 60.14 34.51 -0.77
C GLN A 261 59.44 33.22 -1.27
N LEU A 262 60.19 32.20 -1.71
CA LEU A 262 59.62 30.85 -1.94
C LEU A 262 60.61 29.74 -1.60
N THR A 263 60.15 28.73 -0.82
CA THR A 263 60.40 27.27 -1.00
C THR A 263 59.26 26.45 -0.33
N PRO A 264 58.84 25.26 -0.86
CA PRO A 264 57.75 24.45 -0.26
C PRO A 264 58.08 22.95 0.01
N VAL A 265 57.34 22.28 0.94
CA VAL A 265 57.19 20.79 1.02
C VAL A 265 55.82 20.35 1.61
N SER A 266 55.32 19.18 1.15
CA SER A 266 53.97 18.56 1.21
C SER A 266 53.63 17.58 2.37
N SER A 267 52.30 17.40 2.58
CA SER A 267 51.41 16.19 2.76
C SER A 267 51.81 15.02 3.72
N SER A 268 50.92 14.22 4.36
CA SER A 268 49.72 13.47 3.89
C SER A 268 48.94 12.74 5.04
N ARG A 269 47.87 11.99 4.68
CA ARG A 269 46.71 11.38 5.42
C ARG A 269 46.95 9.99 6.09
N ASP A 270 45.96 9.47 6.85
CA ASP A 270 45.19 8.21 6.53
C ASP A 270 44.12 7.77 7.59
N ALA A 271 43.28 6.76 7.25
CA ALA A 271 41.97 6.33 7.81
C ALA A 271 41.87 4.82 8.19
N ASN A 272 40.78 4.31 8.84
CA ASN A 272 40.22 2.93 8.67
C ASN A 272 38.86 2.58 9.39
N MET A 273 38.32 1.36 9.11
CA MET A 273 36.92 0.86 8.94
C MET A 273 36.50 -0.44 9.76
N PHE A 274 35.21 -0.89 9.69
CA PHE A 274 34.59 -2.29 9.69
C PHE A 274 33.59 -2.70 10.86
N ASP A 275 32.79 -3.80 10.89
CA ASP A 275 31.46 -4.28 10.30
C ASP A 275 30.82 -5.42 11.24
N PRO A 276 29.53 -5.90 11.16
CA PRO A 276 28.80 -6.77 12.15
C PRO A 276 28.05 -8.07 11.62
N SER A 277 27.26 -8.81 12.45
CA SER A 277 26.00 -9.59 12.09
C SER A 277 25.31 -10.44 13.21
N GLU A 278 23.97 -10.73 13.09
CA GLU A 278 23.25 -12.07 13.07
C GLU A 278 21.72 -12.07 13.44
N SER A 279 20.92 -13.06 12.98
CA SER A 279 19.44 -13.24 13.18
C SER A 279 18.93 -14.72 13.20
N GLN A 280 17.68 -15.01 13.68
CA GLN A 280 17.00 -16.35 13.73
C GLN A 280 15.43 -16.33 13.57
N GLN A 281 14.78 -17.52 13.40
CA GLN A 281 13.49 -17.85 12.70
C GLN A 281 12.50 -18.77 13.51
N PHE A 282 11.15 -18.81 13.26
CA PHE A 282 10.16 -19.78 13.87
C PHE A 282 8.83 -20.14 13.10
N GLY A 283 8.13 -21.25 13.51
CA GLY A 283 7.00 -22.16 13.01
C GLY A 283 5.52 -21.70 12.70
N ASN A 284 4.59 -22.56 12.19
CA ASN A 284 3.28 -22.23 11.49
C ASN A 284 2.06 -23.17 11.74
N ALA A 285 0.78 -22.70 11.59
CA ALA A 285 -0.43 -23.36 10.96
C ALA A 285 -1.84 -22.68 11.21
N THR A 286 -2.76 -22.58 10.19
CA THR A 286 -4.29 -22.76 10.16
C THR A 286 -5.08 -21.88 9.12
N PRO A 287 -6.38 -22.13 8.77
CA PRO A 287 -7.09 -22.90 7.70
C PRO A 287 -7.52 -22.10 6.41
N ARG A 288 -8.37 -22.65 5.50
CA ARG A 288 -8.73 -22.14 4.14
C ARG A 288 -10.06 -21.35 4.11
N VAL A 289 -10.05 -20.12 3.57
CA VAL A 289 -11.24 -19.42 3.01
C VAL A 289 -10.78 -18.60 1.79
N SER A 290 -11.42 -18.78 0.63
CA SER A 290 -11.18 -17.93 -0.54
C SER A 290 -12.10 -16.71 -0.43
N MET A 291 -11.50 -15.51 -0.38
CA MET A 291 -12.24 -14.25 -0.28
C MET A 291 -12.72 -13.80 -1.67
N PRO A 292 -13.97 -13.30 -1.79
CA PRO A 292 -14.40 -12.59 -2.99
C PRO A 292 -13.68 -11.24 -3.07
N MET A 293 -13.11 -10.94 -4.24
CA MET A 293 -12.41 -9.69 -4.51
C MET A 293 -13.39 -8.57 -4.82
N PRO A 294 -13.09 -7.35 -4.36
CA PRO A 294 -13.70 -6.16 -4.92
C PRO A 294 -13.23 -5.98 -6.38
N PRO A 295 -14.09 -5.49 -7.28
CA PRO A 295 -13.69 -5.19 -8.65
C PRO A 295 -12.55 -4.14 -8.64
N PRO A 296 -11.66 -4.14 -9.66
CA PRO A 296 -10.69 -3.06 -9.79
C PRO A 296 -11.41 -1.71 -9.81
N LEU A 297 -10.83 -0.70 -9.15
CA LEU A 297 -11.35 0.66 -9.18
C LEU A 297 -11.40 1.13 -10.64
N VAL A 298 -12.60 1.16 -11.22
CA VAL A 298 -12.86 1.90 -12.45
C VAL A 298 -12.60 3.37 -12.11
N ARG A 299 -11.67 4.03 -12.82
CA ARG A 299 -11.59 5.49 -12.76
C ARG A 299 -12.96 6.00 -13.17
N GLN A 300 -13.72 6.58 -12.23
CA GLN A 300 -14.89 7.34 -12.63
C GLN A 300 -14.40 8.43 -13.60
N PRO A 301 -15.01 8.60 -14.78
CA PRO A 301 -14.70 9.76 -15.59
C PRO A 301 -14.93 10.99 -14.71
N GLN A 302 -13.95 11.88 -14.65
CA GLN A 302 -14.16 13.18 -14.01
C GLN A 302 -15.43 13.78 -14.61
N PRO A 303 -16.32 14.39 -13.80
CA PRO A 303 -17.40 15.17 -14.38
C PRO A 303 -16.74 16.24 -15.24
N GLN A 304 -16.88 16.10 -16.56
CA GLN A 304 -16.57 17.17 -17.48
C GLN A 304 -17.38 18.37 -16.99
N ALA A 305 -16.72 19.49 -16.76
CA ALA A 305 -17.38 20.74 -16.44
C ALA A 305 -18.41 21.01 -17.56
N GLN A 306 -19.67 20.71 -17.29
CA GLN A 306 -20.76 21.09 -18.18
C GLN A 306 -20.82 22.60 -18.14
N ALA A 307 -20.71 23.22 -19.32
CA ALA A 307 -21.00 24.63 -19.49
C ALA A 307 -22.40 24.92 -18.90
N PRO A 308 -22.60 26.06 -18.22
CA PRO A 308 -23.85 26.34 -17.55
C PRO A 308 -25.01 26.34 -18.58
N ASP A 309 -26.04 25.55 -18.27
CA ASP A 309 -27.28 25.49 -19.02
C ASP A 309 -28.01 26.84 -18.90
N VAL A 310 -27.94 27.62 -19.98
CA VAL A 310 -28.54 28.96 -20.08
C VAL A 310 -30.08 28.91 -20.00
N GLY A 311 -30.69 27.73 -20.20
CA GLY A 311 -32.14 27.53 -20.08
C GLY A 311 -32.65 27.40 -18.64
N ALA A 312 -31.82 26.97 -17.69
CA ALA A 312 -32.22 26.78 -16.30
C ALA A 312 -32.35 28.11 -15.52
N LEU A 313 -31.63 29.16 -15.93
CA LEU A 313 -31.72 30.49 -15.31
C LEU A 313 -33.00 31.26 -15.72
N GLU A 314 -33.53 31.05 -16.93
CA GLU A 314 -34.79 31.70 -17.37
C GLU A 314 -36.02 31.14 -16.65
N VAL A 315 -36.03 29.84 -16.34
CA VAL A 315 -37.14 29.18 -15.62
C VAL A 315 -37.16 29.59 -14.13
N LEU A 316 -35.98 29.85 -13.54
CA LEU A 316 -35.86 30.33 -12.16
C LEU A 316 -36.24 31.82 -12.02
N MET A 317 -35.93 32.64 -13.03
CA MET A 317 -36.31 34.07 -13.06
C MET A 317 -37.81 34.31 -13.32
N ARG A 318 -38.51 33.40 -14.02
CA ARG A 318 -39.98 33.48 -14.21
C ARG A 318 -40.79 33.09 -12.98
N ARG A 319 -40.25 32.29 -12.04
CA ARG A 319 -40.94 31.92 -10.80
C ARG A 319 -40.79 32.94 -9.67
N VAL A 320 -39.81 33.84 -9.73
CA VAL A 320 -39.65 34.93 -8.74
C VAL A 320 -40.52 36.15 -9.09
N ARG A 321 -41.01 36.26 -10.33
CA ARG A 321 -41.82 37.41 -10.80
C ARG A 321 -43.34 37.27 -10.60
N LEU A 322 -43.82 36.14 -10.05
CA LEU A 322 -45.24 35.88 -9.77
C LEU A 322 -45.59 35.88 -8.27
N SER A 323 -44.67 36.31 -7.40
CA SER A 323 -44.90 36.43 -5.95
C SER A 323 -44.97 37.88 -5.44
N PHE A 324 -45.16 38.87 -6.33
CA PHE A 324 -45.24 40.29 -5.97
C PHE A 324 -46.43 41.07 -6.56
N LEU A 325 -47.47 40.38 -7.06
CA LEU A 325 -48.76 41.00 -7.39
C LEU A 325 -49.88 40.07 -6.94
N GLY A 326 -50.37 40.30 -5.73
CA GLY A 326 -51.44 39.56 -5.05
C GLY A 326 -51.44 39.88 -3.57
#